data_AF-A0A2T4DDA1-F1
#
_entry.id   AF-A0A2T4DDA1-F1
#
_cell.length_a   1.000
_cell.length_b   1.000
_cell.length_c   1.000
_cell.angle_alpha   90.00
_cell.angle_beta   90.00
_cell.angle_gamma   90.00
#
_symmetry.space_group_name_H-M   'P 1'
#
loop_
_entity.id
_entity.type
_entity.pdbx_description
1 polymer ?
#
loop_
_entity_poly.entity_id
_entity_poly.type
_entity_poly.pdbx_seq_one_letter_code
_entity_poly.pdbx_strand_id
1 'polypeptide(L)'
;MSALDTFLIILAVLALLGVIFEEVIHINKAKVTLFFGTTSWMLLFLFSDNAAETSAISAGLSESIAEIAGLWLFLVAAMTFVAYLNKKGMIENVIYLIMPKQVSERRLLFLTGLFCFIFSSLADNITATLVSCSLILSLDLELKKRIQFITLVVFAVNSGGVSLITGDVTTLMIFLAEKVEI
;
A
#
# COMPACT_ATOMS: atom_id res chain seq x y z
N MET A 1 -17.22 -29.72 -10.31
CA MET A 1 -15.95 -29.03 -10.59
C MET A 1 -15.30 -29.74 -11.75
N SER A 2 -14.98 -29.02 -12.81
CA SER A 2 -14.26 -29.56 -13.95
C SER A 2 -12.82 -29.92 -13.53
N ALA A 3 -12.15 -30.75 -14.33
CA ALA A 3 -10.72 -31.03 -14.12
C ALA A 3 -9.88 -29.74 -14.22
N LEU A 4 -10.31 -28.79 -15.07
CA LEU A 4 -9.70 -27.47 -15.22
C LEU A 4 -9.84 -26.65 -13.93
N ASP A 5 -11.03 -26.57 -13.34
CA ASP A 5 -11.26 -25.80 -12.09
C ASP A 5 -10.35 -26.29 -10.97
N THR A 6 -10.21 -27.62 -10.86
CA THR A 6 -9.35 -28.25 -9.85
C THR A 6 -7.88 -27.89 -10.08
N PHE A 7 -7.44 -27.90 -11.34
CA PHE A 7 -6.08 -27.51 -11.70
C PHE A 7 -5.80 -26.03 -11.44
N LEU A 8 -6.75 -25.14 -11.77
CA LEU A 8 -6.65 -23.71 -11.48
C LEU A 8 -6.56 -23.42 -9.99
N ILE A 9 -7.32 -24.14 -9.16
CA ILE A 9 -7.22 -24.03 -7.70
C ILE A 9 -5.84 -24.47 -7.21
N ILE A 10 -5.30 -25.56 -7.75
CA ILE A 10 -3.94 -26.01 -7.42
C ILE A 10 -2.91 -24.93 -7.79
N LEU A 11 -3.01 -24.33 -8.98
CA LEU A 11 -2.15 -23.22 -9.39
C LEU A 11 -2.28 -22.01 -8.44
N ALA A 12 -3.49 -21.66 -8.02
CA ALA A 12 -3.72 -20.58 -7.08
C ALA A 12 -3.09 -20.85 -5.70
N VAL A 13 -3.21 -22.08 -5.19
CA VAL A 13 -2.55 -22.49 -3.93
C VAL A 13 -1.04 -22.45 -4.07
N LEU A 14 -0.48 -22.96 -5.17
CA LEU A 14 0.97 -22.91 -5.42
C LEU A 14 1.49 -21.48 -5.55
N ALA A 15 0.72 -20.58 -6.18
CA ALA A 15 1.05 -19.16 -6.26
C ALA A 15 1.11 -18.53 -4.87
N LEU A 16 0.10 -18.80 -4.02
CA LEU A 16 0.05 -18.30 -2.65
C LEU A 16 1.24 -18.81 -1.82
N LEU A 17 1.54 -20.10 -1.90
CA LEU A 17 2.69 -20.69 -1.22
C LEU A 17 4.01 -20.07 -1.72
N GLY A 18 4.15 -19.84 -3.03
CA GLY A 18 5.33 -19.19 -3.59
C GLY A 18 5.52 -17.76 -3.10
N VAL A 19 4.43 -17.01 -2.89
CA VAL A 19 4.48 -15.66 -2.28
C VAL A 19 4.87 -15.75 -0.81
N ILE A 20 4.29 -16.69 -0.05
CA ILE A 20 4.58 -16.87 1.39
C ILE A 20 6.05 -17.28 1.61
N PHE A 21 6.57 -18.19 0.78
CA PHE A 21 7.93 -18.71 0.91
C PHE A 21 8.99 -17.86 0.20
N GLU A 22 8.66 -16.65 -0.30
CA GLU A 22 9.59 -15.76 -1.01
C GLU A 22 10.93 -15.61 -0.28
N GLU A 23 10.92 -15.47 1.05
CA GLU A 23 12.14 -15.31 1.85
C GLU A 23 13.04 -16.56 1.88
N VAL A 24 12.46 -17.73 1.65
CA VAL A 24 13.16 -19.03 1.61
C VAL A 24 13.62 -19.37 0.19
N ILE A 25 12.76 -19.12 -0.81
CA ILE A 25 13.03 -19.47 -2.22
C ILE A 25 13.79 -18.37 -2.97
N HIS A 26 13.85 -17.15 -2.44
CA HIS A 26 14.46 -15.97 -3.05
C HIS A 26 13.94 -15.61 -4.45
N ILE A 27 12.73 -16.09 -4.79
CA ILE A 27 12.03 -15.74 -6.02
C ILE A 27 11.08 -14.60 -5.70
N ASN A 28 11.25 -13.47 -6.38
CA ASN A 28 10.41 -12.29 -6.19
C ASN A 28 8.92 -12.64 -6.35
N LYS A 29 8.12 -12.26 -5.35
CA LYS A 29 6.67 -12.51 -5.32
C LYS A 29 5.94 -12.05 -6.58
N ALA A 30 6.29 -10.90 -7.16
CA ALA A 30 5.65 -10.41 -8.37
C ALA A 30 5.87 -11.36 -9.56
N LYS A 31 7.05 -12.00 -9.66
CA LYS A 31 7.34 -12.99 -10.70
C LYS A 31 6.47 -14.24 -10.52
N VAL A 32 6.33 -14.71 -9.28
CA VAL A 32 5.48 -15.86 -8.93
C VAL A 32 4.04 -15.57 -9.31
N THR A 33 3.48 -14.45 -8.82
CA THR A 33 2.07 -14.11 -9.07
C THR A 33 1.79 -13.86 -10.54
N LEU A 34 2.69 -13.18 -11.27
CA LEU A 34 2.56 -12.98 -12.72
C LEU A 34 2.58 -14.32 -13.47
N PHE A 35 3.50 -15.21 -13.14
CA PHE A 35 3.61 -16.50 -13.83
C PHE A 35 2.35 -17.35 -13.64
N PHE A 36 1.91 -17.57 -12.40
CA PHE A 36 0.72 -18.38 -12.13
C PHE A 36 -0.58 -17.69 -12.60
N GLY A 37 -0.69 -16.37 -12.45
CA GLY A 37 -1.84 -15.59 -12.91
C GLY A 37 -2.00 -15.63 -14.43
N THR A 38 -0.92 -15.36 -15.18
CA THR A 38 -0.94 -15.42 -16.65
C THR A 38 -1.18 -16.85 -17.15
N THR A 39 -0.60 -17.86 -16.51
CA THR A 39 -0.86 -19.27 -16.83
C THR A 39 -2.33 -19.62 -16.63
N SER A 40 -2.96 -19.14 -15.55
CA SER A 40 -4.38 -19.38 -15.25
C SER A 40 -5.30 -18.79 -16.33
N TRP A 41 -5.07 -17.53 -16.72
CA TRP A 41 -5.82 -16.89 -17.81
C TRP A 41 -5.60 -17.59 -19.15
N MET A 42 -4.37 -18.03 -19.44
CA MET A 42 -4.04 -18.73 -20.67
C MET A 42 -4.75 -20.09 -20.76
N LEU A 43 -4.83 -20.83 -19.64
CA LEU A 43 -5.55 -22.09 -19.57
C LEU A 43 -7.05 -21.89 -19.74
N LEU A 44 -7.65 -20.90 -19.09
CA LEU A 44 -9.06 -20.55 -19.29
C LEU A 44 -9.36 -20.28 -20.77
N PHE A 45 -8.50 -19.51 -21.45
CA PHE A 45 -8.67 -19.20 -22.86
C PHE A 45 -8.51 -20.44 -23.78
N LEU A 46 -7.55 -21.33 -23.50
CA LEU A 46 -7.29 -22.52 -24.32
C LEU A 46 -8.40 -23.58 -24.21
N PHE A 47 -9.02 -23.68 -23.04
CA PHE A 47 -10.07 -24.67 -22.75
C PHE A 47 -11.48 -24.09 -22.84
N SER A 48 -11.67 -22.90 -23.44
CA SER A 48 -13.01 -22.35 -23.67
C SER A 48 -13.73 -23.12 -24.80
N ASP A 49 -14.95 -23.57 -24.55
CA ASP A 49 -15.69 -24.46 -25.46
C ASP A 49 -16.40 -23.70 -26.59
N ASN A 50 -16.73 -22.42 -26.38
CA ASN A 50 -17.49 -21.63 -27.34
C ASN A 50 -17.09 -20.14 -27.36
N ALA A 51 -17.48 -19.45 -28.44
CA ALA A 51 -17.16 -18.04 -28.64
C ALA A 51 -17.73 -17.10 -27.56
N ALA A 52 -18.85 -17.47 -26.92
CA ALA A 52 -19.43 -16.68 -25.83
C ALA A 52 -18.57 -16.76 -24.56
N GLU A 53 -18.06 -17.94 -24.24
CA GLU A 53 -17.15 -18.19 -23.12
C GLU A 53 -15.79 -17.54 -23.34
N THR A 54 -15.21 -17.65 -24.55
CA THR A 54 -13.98 -16.94 -24.90
C THR A 54 -14.13 -15.42 -24.73
N SER A 55 -15.29 -14.87 -25.13
CA SER A 55 -15.60 -13.44 -24.96
C SER A 55 -15.72 -13.06 -23.48
N ALA A 56 -16.38 -13.89 -22.68
CA ALA A 56 -16.52 -13.67 -21.23
C ALA A 56 -15.16 -13.69 -20.51
N ILE A 57 -14.27 -14.65 -20.85
CA ILE A 57 -12.92 -14.73 -20.30
C ILE A 57 -12.09 -13.50 -20.69
N SER A 58 -12.18 -13.07 -21.95
CA SER A 58 -11.50 -11.85 -22.44
C SER A 58 -11.97 -10.58 -21.72
N ALA A 59 -13.28 -10.47 -21.48
CA ALA A 59 -13.87 -9.37 -20.72
C ALA A 59 -13.37 -9.37 -19.27
N GLY A 60 -13.40 -10.52 -18.58
CA GLY A 60 -12.93 -10.65 -17.20
C GLY A 60 -11.43 -10.35 -17.04
N LEU A 61 -10.60 -10.75 -18.02
CA LEU A 61 -9.18 -10.40 -18.03
C LEU A 61 -9.00 -8.89 -18.21
N SER A 62 -9.76 -8.27 -19.11
CA SER A 62 -9.69 -6.83 -19.37
C SER A 62 -10.11 -6.01 -18.15
N GLU A 63 -11.17 -6.43 -17.47
CA GLU A 63 -11.63 -5.85 -16.20
C GLU A 63 -10.56 -5.96 -15.12
N SER A 64 -10.00 -7.16 -14.91
CA SER A 64 -8.93 -7.39 -13.93
C SER A 64 -7.70 -6.52 -14.20
N ILE A 65 -7.29 -6.39 -15.46
CA ILE A 65 -6.17 -5.52 -15.86
C ILE A 65 -6.51 -4.06 -15.62
N ALA A 66 -7.73 -3.62 -15.96
CA ALA A 66 -8.18 -2.24 -15.77
C ALA A 66 -8.18 -1.84 -14.30
N GLU A 67 -8.67 -2.70 -13.40
CA GLU A 67 -8.62 -2.48 -11.95
C GLU A 67 -7.18 -2.35 -11.44
N ILE A 68 -6.32 -3.31 -11.80
CA ILE A 68 -4.90 -3.28 -11.41
C ILE A 68 -4.20 -2.03 -11.96
N ALA A 69 -4.47 -1.66 -13.20
CA ALA A 69 -3.90 -0.46 -13.82
C ALA A 69 -4.40 0.83 -13.13
N GLY A 70 -5.67 0.90 -12.75
CA GLY A 70 -6.24 2.01 -12.00
C GLY A 70 -5.55 2.18 -10.64
N LEU A 71 -5.41 1.09 -9.89
CA LEU A 71 -4.65 1.06 -8.63
C LEU A 71 -3.19 1.47 -8.82
N TRP A 72 -2.53 0.93 -9.85
CA TRP A 72 -1.13 1.23 -10.14
C TRP A 72 -0.93 2.70 -10.50
N LEU A 73 -1.76 3.26 -11.39
CA LEU A 73 -1.70 4.68 -11.77
C LEU A 73 -1.94 5.59 -10.58
N PHE A 74 -2.94 5.28 -9.75
CA PHE A 74 -3.23 6.01 -8.53
C PHE A 74 -2.03 6.01 -7.58
N LEU A 75 -1.48 4.83 -7.26
CA LEU A 75 -0.32 4.70 -6.38
C LEU A 75 0.91 5.40 -6.95
N VAL A 76 1.22 5.23 -8.24
CA VAL A 76 2.37 5.91 -8.87
C VAL A 76 2.23 7.42 -8.79
N ALA A 77 1.05 7.97 -9.11
CA ALA A 77 0.81 9.40 -9.03
C ALA A 77 0.96 9.92 -7.58
N ALA A 78 0.35 9.23 -6.62
CA ALA A 78 0.41 9.57 -5.20
C ALA A 78 1.86 9.52 -4.67
N MET A 79 2.56 8.40 -4.86
CA MET A 79 3.96 8.22 -4.43
C MET A 79 4.88 9.26 -5.04
N THR A 80 4.70 9.58 -6.33
CA THR A 80 5.51 10.58 -7.03
C THR A 80 5.27 11.98 -6.46
N PHE A 81 4.02 12.33 -6.18
CA PHE A 81 3.67 13.60 -5.56
C PHE A 81 4.30 13.74 -4.17
N VAL A 82 4.19 12.71 -3.32
CA VAL A 82 4.79 12.73 -1.98
C VAL A 82 6.31 12.80 -2.06
N ALA A 83 6.95 12.02 -2.95
CA ALA A 83 8.39 12.06 -3.16
C ALA A 83 8.86 13.46 -3.63
N TYR A 84 8.08 14.14 -4.46
CA TYR A 84 8.36 15.51 -4.88
C TYR A 84 8.29 16.51 -3.71
N LEU A 85 7.24 16.44 -2.89
CA LEU A 85 7.11 17.29 -1.70
C LEU A 85 8.28 17.08 -0.72
N ASN A 86 8.70 15.83 -0.54
CA ASN A 86 9.85 15.48 0.28
C ASN A 86 11.15 16.07 -0.28
N LYS A 87 11.41 15.90 -1.59
CA LYS A 87 12.60 16.45 -2.27
C LYS A 87 12.67 17.98 -2.22
N LYS A 88 11.53 18.67 -2.18
CA LYS A 88 11.48 20.13 -2.07
C LYS A 88 11.64 20.64 -0.63
N GLY A 89 11.81 19.75 0.34
CA GLY A 89 11.83 20.11 1.76
C GLY A 89 10.52 20.76 2.20
N MET A 90 9.43 20.62 1.43
CA MET A 90 8.13 21.20 1.79
C MET A 90 7.62 20.56 3.08
N ILE A 91 7.82 19.25 3.22
CA ILE A 91 7.40 18.54 4.41
C ILE A 91 8.20 19.05 5.63
N GLU A 92 9.53 19.10 5.52
CA GLU A 92 10.42 19.62 6.58
C GLU A 92 10.12 21.10 6.93
N ASN A 93 9.85 21.95 5.94
CA ASN A 93 9.49 23.35 6.17
C ASN A 93 8.14 23.50 6.87
N VAL A 94 7.12 22.71 6.48
CA VAL A 94 5.81 22.69 7.15
C VAL A 94 5.98 22.24 8.60
N ILE A 95 6.81 21.24 8.84
CA ILE A 95 7.17 20.76 10.18
C ILE A 95 7.78 21.90 11.01
N TYR A 96 8.83 22.57 10.51
CA TYR A 96 9.47 23.67 11.24
C TYR A 96 8.55 24.88 11.46
N LEU A 97 7.60 25.12 10.55
CA LEU A 97 6.59 26.18 10.72
C LEU A 97 5.63 25.87 11.86
N ILE A 98 5.25 24.60 12.00
CA ILE A 98 4.24 24.16 12.97
C ILE A 98 4.88 23.84 14.32
N MET A 99 6.19 23.51 14.36
CA MET A 99 6.89 23.21 15.61
C MET A 99 7.25 24.47 16.39
N PRO A 100 6.71 24.67 17.61
CA PRO A 100 7.03 25.83 18.42
C PRO A 100 8.47 25.74 18.96
N LYS A 101 9.20 26.86 18.94
CA LYS A 101 10.60 26.97 19.43
C LYS A 101 10.77 26.55 20.90
N GLN A 102 9.70 26.60 21.70
CA GLN A 102 9.66 26.11 23.08
C GLN A 102 8.28 25.48 23.35
N VAL A 103 8.24 24.15 23.42
CA VAL A 103 7.05 23.40 23.85
C VAL A 103 7.42 22.40 24.93
N SER A 104 6.49 22.15 25.84
CA SER A 104 6.62 21.01 26.75
C SER A 104 6.61 19.71 25.95
N GLU A 105 7.39 18.74 26.43
CA GLU A 105 7.54 17.41 25.80
C GLU A 105 6.19 16.74 25.49
N ARG A 106 5.22 16.88 26.40
CA ARG A 106 3.85 16.36 26.19
C ARG A 106 3.15 17.00 24.98
N ARG A 107 3.30 18.31 24.78
CA ARG A 107 2.70 19.00 23.64
C ARG A 107 3.39 18.62 22.34
N LEU A 108 4.72 18.49 22.35
CA LEU A 108 5.47 18.04 21.19
C LEU A 108 5.01 16.64 20.75
N LEU A 109 4.83 15.72 21.72
CA LEU A 109 4.37 14.36 21.47
C LEU A 109 2.98 14.35 20.80
N PHE A 110 2.01 15.11 21.32
CA PHE A 110 0.68 15.21 20.71
C PHE A 110 0.72 15.85 19.32
N LEU A 111 1.51 16.92 19.14
CA LEU A 111 1.63 17.62 17.87
C LEU A 111 2.22 16.71 16.79
N THR A 112 3.30 15.98 17.13
CA THR A 112 3.90 14.98 16.25
C THR A 112 2.89 13.89 15.89
N GLY A 113 2.18 13.31 16.86
CA GLY A 113 1.20 12.26 16.60
C GLY A 113 0.09 12.72 15.67
N LEU A 114 -0.47 13.91 15.90
CA LEU A 114 -1.52 14.47 15.06
C LEU A 114 -1.00 14.80 13.65
N PHE A 115 0.20 15.37 13.54
CA PHE A 115 0.84 15.62 12.25
C PHE A 115 1.04 14.32 11.47
N CYS A 116 1.60 13.28 12.10
CA CYS A 116 1.86 11.99 11.45
C CYS A 116 0.57 11.31 10.98
N PHE A 117 -0.49 11.41 11.79
CA PHE A 117 -1.81 10.90 11.44
C PHE A 117 -2.39 11.60 10.20
N ILE A 118 -2.43 12.94 10.20
CA ILE A 118 -2.97 13.72 9.07
C ILE A 118 -2.07 13.56 7.83
N PHE A 119 -0.75 13.53 8.02
CA PHE A 119 0.18 13.35 6.92
C PHE A 119 0.01 11.98 6.26
N SER A 120 -0.14 10.92 7.06
CA SER A 120 -0.39 9.57 6.53
C SER A 120 -1.78 9.38 5.95
N SER A 121 -2.74 10.25 6.25
CA SER A 121 -4.03 10.19 5.58
C SER A 121 -3.96 10.72 4.14
N LEU A 122 -2.85 11.37 3.77
CA LEU A 122 -2.56 11.95 2.46
C LEU A 122 -1.42 11.23 1.72
N ALA A 123 -0.66 10.38 2.41
CA ALA A 123 0.53 9.70 1.90
C ALA A 123 0.52 8.22 2.30
N ASP A 124 1.21 7.36 1.55
CA ASP A 124 1.32 5.94 1.88
C ASP A 124 2.09 5.70 3.20
N ASN A 125 1.77 4.60 3.88
CA ASN A 125 2.31 4.26 5.19
C ASN A 125 3.85 4.22 5.25
N ILE A 126 4.55 3.78 4.19
CA ILE A 126 6.02 3.72 4.19
C ILE A 126 6.61 5.13 4.06
N THR A 127 6.12 5.94 3.13
CA THR A 127 6.63 7.31 2.96
C THR A 127 6.30 8.17 4.17
N ALA A 128 5.07 8.07 4.69
CA ALA A 128 4.66 8.79 5.90
C ALA A 128 5.52 8.43 7.11
N THR A 129 5.88 7.15 7.27
CA THR A 129 6.78 6.69 8.33
C THR A 129 8.19 7.23 8.15
N LEU A 130 8.79 7.12 6.96
CA LEU A 130 10.17 7.57 6.71
C LEU A 130 10.35 9.06 6.94
N VAL A 131 9.44 9.88 6.41
CA VAL A 131 9.47 11.34 6.56
C VAL A 131 9.31 11.73 8.02
N SER A 132 8.34 11.15 8.71
CA SER A 132 8.07 11.43 10.12
C SER A 132 9.20 10.95 11.03
N CYS A 133 9.86 9.83 10.71
CA CYS A 133 11.07 9.39 11.41
C CYS A 133 12.25 10.35 11.18
N SER A 134 12.45 10.83 9.95
CA SER A 134 13.49 11.83 9.64
C SER A 134 13.31 13.11 10.47
N LEU A 135 12.06 13.56 10.63
CA LEU A 135 11.68 14.65 11.53
C LEU A 135 12.10 14.37 12.98
N ILE A 136 11.81 13.18 13.52
CA ILE A 136 12.19 12.87 14.91
C ILE A 136 13.71 12.80 15.08
N LEU A 137 14.42 12.32 14.07
CA LEU A 137 15.87 12.25 14.07
C LEU A 137 16.53 13.65 14.03
N SER A 138 15.88 14.66 13.46
CA SER A 138 16.42 16.04 13.43
C SER A 138 16.26 16.80 14.75
N LEU A 139 15.41 16.32 15.68
CA LEU A 139 15.12 16.99 16.96
C LEU A 139 16.17 16.81 18.06
N ASP A 140 17.29 16.15 17.76
CA ASP A 140 18.39 15.84 18.68
C ASP A 140 17.94 15.37 20.08
N LEU A 141 16.94 14.48 20.10
CA LEU A 141 16.38 13.93 21.33
C LEU A 141 17.29 12.84 21.91
N GLU A 142 17.30 12.74 23.24
CA GLU A 142 17.92 11.64 23.98
C GLU A 142 17.35 10.29 23.50
N LEU A 143 18.18 9.25 23.44
CA LEU A 143 17.86 7.97 22.81
C LEU A 143 16.53 7.35 23.29
N LYS A 144 16.28 7.39 24.60
CA LYS A 144 15.04 6.85 25.19
C LYS A 144 13.80 7.59 24.67
N LYS A 145 13.87 8.92 24.54
CA LYS A 145 12.76 9.75 24.03
C LYS A 145 12.59 9.59 22.53
N ARG A 146 13.70 9.53 21.80
CA ARG A 146 13.70 9.29 20.36
C ARG A 146 12.96 8.00 20.00
N ILE A 147 13.21 6.91 20.73
CA ILE A 147 12.50 5.64 20.52
C ILE A 147 10.99 5.77 20.81
N GLN A 148 10.60 6.48 21.87
CA GLN A 148 9.19 6.73 22.17
C GLN A 148 8.49 7.51 21.06
N PHE A 149 9.14 8.55 20.53
CA PHE A 149 8.60 9.35 19.43
C PHE A 149 8.52 8.55 18.12
N ILE A 150 9.55 7.76 17.76
CA ILE A 150 9.50 6.88 16.59
C ILE A 150 8.36 5.85 16.73
N THR A 151 8.16 5.29 17.93
CA THR A 151 7.06 4.35 18.18
C THR A 151 5.71 5.03 17.97
N LEU A 152 5.54 6.25 18.49
CA LEU A 152 4.35 7.05 18.27
C LEU A 152 4.11 7.33 16.77
N VAL A 153 5.16 7.70 16.04
CA VAL A 153 5.11 7.93 14.59
C VAL A 153 4.53 6.70 13.89
N VAL A 154 5.05 5.50 14.15
CA VAL A 154 4.59 4.26 13.50
C VAL A 154 3.10 4.01 13.78
N PHE A 155 2.63 4.20 15.01
CA PHE A 155 1.21 4.04 15.36
C PHE A 155 0.33 5.11 14.72
N ALA A 156 0.75 6.37 14.76
CA ALA A 156 0.00 7.49 14.22
C ALA A 156 -0.11 7.41 12.69
N VAL A 157 0.97 7.03 12.01
CA VAL A 157 1.01 6.83 10.56
C VAL A 157 0.06 5.71 10.15
N ASN A 158 0.19 4.50 10.72
CA ASN A 158 -0.74 3.41 10.40
C ASN A 158 -2.20 3.77 10.68
N SER A 159 -2.47 4.50 11.76
CA SER A 159 -3.84 4.96 12.06
C SER A 159 -4.33 5.99 11.04
N GLY A 160 -3.45 6.86 10.55
CA GLY A 160 -3.75 7.87 9.54
C GLY A 160 -4.02 7.28 8.16
N GLY A 161 -3.22 6.30 7.73
CA GLY A 161 -3.42 5.61 6.45
C GLY A 161 -4.80 4.95 6.34
N VAL A 162 -5.29 4.35 7.42
CA VAL A 162 -6.61 3.70 7.44
C VAL A 162 -7.76 4.72 7.62
N SER A 163 -7.46 5.97 8.00
CA SER A 163 -8.49 6.99 8.29
C SER A 163 -9.17 7.57 7.04
N LEU A 164 -8.51 7.49 5.88
CA LEU A 164 -9.09 7.86 4.58
C LEU A 164 -9.14 6.65 3.64
N ILE A 165 -10.14 6.63 2.78
CA ILE A 165 -10.34 5.61 1.74
C ILE A 165 -9.09 5.47 0.85
N THR A 166 -8.39 6.59 0.61
CA THR A 166 -7.20 6.67 -0.24
C THR A 166 -5.88 6.42 0.50
N GLY A 167 -5.89 6.32 1.83
CA GLY A 167 -4.66 6.32 2.63
C GLY A 167 -3.98 4.96 2.77
N ASP A 168 -4.70 3.85 2.55
CA ASP A 168 -4.15 2.49 2.60
C ASP A 168 -4.69 1.64 1.46
N VAL A 169 -3.85 0.71 0.96
CA VAL A 169 -4.25 -0.17 -0.15
C VAL A 169 -5.47 -1.00 0.26
N THR A 170 -5.54 -1.43 1.51
CA THR A 170 -6.63 -2.27 2.01
C THR A 170 -7.95 -1.49 2.08
N THR A 171 -7.93 -0.21 2.48
CA THR A 171 -9.13 0.63 2.49
C THR A 171 -9.61 0.97 1.09
N LEU A 172 -8.68 1.22 0.17
CA LEU A 172 -8.99 1.44 -1.25
C LEU A 172 -9.61 0.19 -1.89
N MET A 173 -9.08 -1.01 -1.60
CA MET A 173 -9.64 -2.27 -2.10
C MET A 173 -11.07 -2.50 -1.59
N ILE A 174 -11.36 -2.21 -0.32
CA ILE A 174 -12.71 -2.33 0.25
C ILE A 174 -13.69 -1.36 -0.42
N PHE A 175 -13.24 -0.15 -0.73
CA PHE A 175 -14.04 0.86 -1.42
C PHE A 175 -14.32 0.49 -2.87
N LEU A 176 -13.30 0.03 -3.62
CA LEU A 176 -13.47 -0.46 -4.99
C LEU A 176 -14.38 -1.70 -5.07
N ALA A 177 -14.41 -2.51 -4.01
CA ALA A 177 -15.31 -3.66 -3.89
C ALA A 177 -16.77 -3.28 -3.50
N GLU A 178 -17.11 -1.98 -3.50
CA GLU A 178 -18.43 -1.43 -3.16
C GLU A 178 -18.95 -1.90 -1.78
N LYS A 179 -18.06 -2.21 -0.84
CA LYS A 179 -18.43 -2.68 0.51
C LYS A 179 -18.71 -1.55 1.50
N VAL A 180 -18.52 -0.29 1.10
CA VAL A 180 -18.75 0.91 1.91
C VAL A 180 -19.32 2.01 1.02
N GLU A 181 -20.48 2.54 1.38
CA GLU A 181 -21.10 3.71 0.76
C GLU A 181 -20.90 4.97 1.64
N ILE A 182 -20.85 6.15 1.01
CA ILE A 182 -20.63 7.46 1.65
C ILE A 182 -21.94 8.00 2.24
#